data_AF-A0A3D2FNC2-F1
#
_entry.id   AF-A0A3D2FNC2-F1
#
_cell.length_a   1.000
_cell.length_b   1.000
_cell.length_c   1.000
_cell.angle_alpha   90.00
_cell.angle_beta   90.00
_cell.angle_gamma   90.00
#
_symmetry.space_group_name_H-M   'P 1'
#
loop_
_entity.id
_entity.type
_entity.pdbx_description
1 polymer ?
#
loop_
_entity_poly.entity_id
_entity_poly.type
_entity_poly.pdbx_seq_one_letter_code
_entity_poly.pdbx_strand_id
1 'polypeptide(L)'
;MTQLKKSLGLFDSIALLVGITIGSGIFATPQIIAGYLDSFSTIILLWVGVAIFVFTGALIYGELGSRFPKTGGEYVYIQKAFGPFWGFIFGWAQLFIIRTSPAAGLSLITANYIGFFFPMDQSTKMIVASGIIIIFGFINYLGVERASLYNKMSSSIKIG
;
A
#
# COMPACT_ATOMS: atom_id res chain seq x y z
N MET A 1 1.81 24.65 17.48
CA MET A 1 2.23 23.35 16.91
C MET A 1 1.45 22.26 17.61
N THR A 2 0.54 21.57 16.93
CA THR A 2 -0.25 20.47 17.48
C THR A 2 0.67 19.29 17.78
N GLN A 3 1.00 19.04 19.05
CA GLN A 3 1.65 17.79 19.44
C GLN A 3 0.65 16.64 19.27
N LEU A 4 0.99 15.68 18.41
CA LEU A 4 0.22 14.45 18.27
C LEU A 4 0.26 13.69 19.60
N LYS A 5 -0.90 13.39 20.17
CA LYS A 5 -1.03 12.60 21.39
C LYS A 5 -0.48 11.20 21.07
N LYS A 6 0.62 10.78 21.71
CA LYS A 6 1.20 9.44 21.55
C LYS A 6 0.28 8.40 22.21
N SER A 7 -0.77 7.99 21.50
CA SER A 7 -1.80 7.07 22.01
C SER A 7 -1.61 5.62 21.57
N LEU A 8 -0.62 5.33 20.73
CA LEU A 8 -0.34 3.98 20.21
C LEU A 8 0.85 3.37 20.96
N GLY A 9 0.65 2.18 21.53
CA GLY A 9 1.72 1.37 22.11
C GLY A 9 2.50 0.58 21.05
N LEU A 10 3.46 -0.23 21.49
CA LEU A 10 4.26 -1.10 20.61
C LEU A 10 3.38 -2.11 19.89
N PHE A 11 2.51 -2.82 20.62
CA PHE A 11 1.62 -3.82 20.05
C PHE A 11 0.62 -3.21 19.07
N ASP A 12 0.04 -2.04 19.40
CA ASP A 12 -0.86 -1.33 18.48
C ASP A 12 -0.13 -0.94 17.19
N SER A 13 1.13 -0.50 17.31
CA SER A 13 1.96 -0.13 16.16
C SER A 13 2.31 -1.32 15.28
N ILE A 14 2.66 -2.48 15.88
CA ILE A 14 2.91 -3.72 15.14
C ILE A 14 1.64 -4.20 14.44
N ALA A 15 0.52 -4.27 15.15
CA ALA A 15 -0.75 -4.72 14.59
C ALA A 15 -1.20 -3.80 13.44
N LEU A 16 -1.07 -2.48 13.60
CA LEU A 16 -1.35 -1.51 12.54
C LEU A 16 -0.44 -1.74 11.34
N LEU A 17 0.86 -1.90 11.54
CA LEU A 17 1.83 -2.13 10.47
C LEU A 17 1.52 -3.40 9.68
N VAL A 18 1.21 -4.50 10.37
CA VAL A 18 0.81 -5.78 9.75
C VAL A 18 -0.49 -5.58 8.96
N GLY A 19 -1.47 -4.90 9.54
CA GLY A 19 -2.77 -4.65 8.90
C GLY A 19 -2.69 -3.82 7.62
N ILE A 20 -1.82 -2.81 7.57
CA ILE A 20 -1.62 -1.99 6.37
C ILE A 20 -0.71 -2.66 5.32
N THR A 21 0.18 -3.55 5.74
CA THR A 21 1.14 -4.23 4.84
C THR A 21 0.53 -5.44 4.16
N ILE A 22 -0.23 -6.25 4.91
CA ILE A 22 -0.91 -7.43 4.36
C ILE A 22 -2.22 -7.01 3.70
N GLY A 23 -2.12 -6.64 2.42
CA GLY A 23 -3.23 -6.25 1.57
C GLY A 23 -3.80 -7.40 0.71
N SER A 24 -4.72 -7.05 -0.19
CA SER A 24 -5.30 -7.98 -1.19
C SER A 24 -4.31 -8.41 -2.28
N GLY A 25 -3.11 -7.81 -2.34
CA GLY A 25 -2.08 -8.16 -3.31
C GLY A 25 -1.67 -9.63 -3.25
N ILE A 26 -1.75 -10.27 -2.07
CA ILE A 26 -1.39 -11.70 -1.92
C ILE A 26 -2.27 -12.64 -2.75
N PHE A 27 -3.47 -12.22 -3.15
CA PHE A 27 -4.36 -13.04 -3.98
C PHE A 27 -4.02 -12.95 -5.48
N ALA A 28 -3.41 -11.84 -5.92
CA ALA A 28 -3.09 -11.61 -7.33
C ALA A 28 -1.61 -11.88 -7.63
N THR A 29 -0.70 -11.46 -6.76
CA THR A 29 0.75 -11.53 -7.00
C THR A 29 1.27 -12.94 -7.26
N PRO A 30 0.90 -13.99 -6.50
CA PRO A 30 1.35 -15.35 -6.79
C PRO A 30 0.91 -15.85 -8.16
N GLN A 31 -0.34 -15.53 -8.58
CA GLN A 31 -0.85 -15.89 -9.90
C GLN A 31 -0.05 -15.20 -11.01
N ILE A 32 0.26 -13.91 -10.84
CA ILE A 32 1.08 -13.15 -11.80
C ILE A 32 2.47 -13.77 -11.90
N ILE A 33 3.13 -14.07 -10.77
CA ILE A 33 4.48 -14.67 -10.74
C ILE A 33 4.47 -16.06 -11.38
N ALA A 34 3.47 -16.88 -11.08
CA ALA A 34 3.30 -18.21 -11.67
C ALA A 34 3.07 -18.16 -13.19
N GLY A 35 2.58 -17.04 -13.72
CA GLY A 35 2.52 -16.80 -15.18
C GLY A 35 3.89 -16.59 -15.84
N TYR A 36 4.94 -16.31 -15.06
CA TYR A 36 6.31 -16.13 -15.55
C TYR A 36 7.26 -17.27 -15.14
N LEU A 37 6.89 -18.05 -14.13
CA LEU A 37 7.74 -19.09 -13.54
C LEU A 37 6.94 -20.38 -13.37
N ASP A 38 7.43 -21.48 -13.96
CA ASP A 38 6.72 -22.77 -13.94
C ASP A 38 7.00 -23.63 -12.70
N SER A 39 8.01 -23.27 -11.88
CA SER A 39 8.45 -24.07 -10.74
C SER A 39 8.08 -23.45 -9.39
N PHE A 40 7.35 -24.22 -8.58
CA PHE A 40 6.98 -23.83 -7.21
C PHE A 40 8.18 -23.48 -6.33
N SER A 41 9.28 -24.25 -6.44
CA SER A 41 10.48 -24.00 -5.63
C SER A 41 11.13 -22.66 -5.99
N THR A 42 11.15 -22.30 -7.27
CA THR A 42 11.68 -21.02 -7.74
C THR A 42 10.80 -19.85 -7.30
N ILE A 43 9.49 -20.01 -7.32
CA ILE A 43 8.54 -19.00 -6.82
C ILE A 43 8.78 -18.74 -5.32
N ILE A 44 8.91 -19.79 -4.51
CA ILE A 44 9.14 -19.65 -3.06
C ILE A 44 10.51 -19.01 -2.78
N LEU A 45 11.57 -19.39 -3.50
CA LEU A 45 12.88 -18.75 -3.38
C LEU A 45 12.82 -17.25 -3.70
N LEU A 46 12.07 -16.87 -4.74
CA LEU A 46 11.85 -15.46 -5.08
C LEU A 46 11.13 -14.72 -3.94
N TRP A 47 10.08 -15.31 -3.37
CA TRP A 47 9.37 -14.73 -2.23
C TRP A 47 10.29 -14.52 -1.02
N VAL A 48 11.13 -15.50 -0.69
CA VAL A 48 12.10 -15.39 0.40
C VAL A 48 13.12 -14.28 0.10
N GLY A 49 13.63 -14.21 -1.13
CA GLY A 49 14.57 -13.15 -1.54
C GLY A 49 13.96 -11.75 -1.40
N VAL A 50 12.72 -11.56 -1.86
CA VAL A 50 11.99 -10.29 -1.70
C VAL A 50 11.73 -9.98 -0.22
N ALA A 51 11.38 -10.98 0.59
CA ALA A 51 11.17 -10.79 2.02
C ALA A 51 12.43 -10.29 2.73
N ILE A 52 13.60 -10.86 2.42
CA ILE A 52 14.89 -10.40 2.94
C ILE A 52 15.16 -8.95 2.52
N PHE A 53 14.96 -8.63 1.24
CA PHE A 53 15.15 -7.27 0.72
C PHE A 53 14.25 -6.24 1.42
N VAL A 54 12.96 -6.55 1.57
CA VAL A 54 12.00 -5.68 2.27
C VAL A 54 12.35 -5.56 3.75
N PHE A 55 12.80 -6.64 4.39
CA PHE A 55 13.23 -6.61 5.79
C PHE A 55 14.43 -5.66 6.00
N THR A 56 15.44 -5.71 5.14
CA THR A 56 16.56 -4.76 5.18
C THR A 56 16.07 -3.32 5.01
N GLY A 57 15.15 -3.07 4.08
CA GLY A 57 14.53 -1.76 3.90
C GLY A 57 13.81 -1.27 5.16
N ALA A 58 13.06 -2.15 5.84
CA ALA A 58 12.34 -1.82 7.06
C ALA A 58 13.31 -1.42 8.21
N LEU A 59 14.46 -2.06 8.32
CA LEU A 59 15.49 -1.68 9.30
C LEU A 59 16.06 -0.29 9.01
N ILE A 60 16.36 0.01 7.74
CA ILE A 60 16.82 1.34 7.31
C ILE A 60 15.77 2.41 7.65
N TYR A 61 14.49 2.14 7.38
CA TYR A 61 13.40 3.04 7.76
C TYR A 61 13.24 3.18 9.27
N GLY A 62 13.49 2.12 10.05
CA GLY A 62 13.51 2.18 11.51
C GLY A 62 14.62 3.11 12.05
N GLU A 63 15.83 3.02 11.48
CA GLU A 63 16.94 3.90 11.84
C GLU A 63 16.64 5.36 11.45
N LEU A 64 16.17 5.61 10.23
CA LEU A 64 15.80 6.95 9.78
C LEU A 64 14.65 7.55 10.60
N GLY A 65 13.66 6.74 10.95
CA GLY A 65 12.51 7.12 11.79
C GLY A 65 12.91 7.54 13.20
N SER A 66 13.85 6.80 13.81
CA SER A 66 14.38 7.15 15.14
C SER A 66 15.34 8.34 15.11
N ARG A 67 16.17 8.47 14.06
CA ARG A 67 17.12 9.58 13.89
C ARG A 67 16.46 10.91 13.52
N PHE A 68 15.38 10.88 12.77
CA PHE A 68 14.67 12.06 12.30
C PHE A 68 13.18 12.01 12.69
N PRO A 69 12.84 12.23 13.97
CA PRO A 69 11.48 12.16 14.49
C PRO A 69 10.66 13.42 14.15
N LYS A 70 10.68 13.85 12.89
CA LYS A 70 9.91 14.97 12.36
C LYS A 70 8.71 14.45 11.56
N THR A 71 7.59 15.15 11.63
CA THR A 71 6.43 14.87 10.78
C THR A 71 6.80 15.10 9.32
N GLY A 72 6.47 14.13 8.46
CA GLY A 72 6.70 14.22 7.00
C GLY A 72 7.31 12.96 6.37
N GLY A 73 7.82 12.00 7.16
CA GLY A 73 8.24 10.68 6.67
C GLY A 73 9.34 10.74 5.60
N GLU A 74 9.17 9.94 4.54
CA GLU A 74 10.11 9.82 3.40
C GLU A 74 10.51 11.16 2.80
N TYR A 75 9.55 12.10 2.67
CA TYR A 75 9.82 13.44 2.15
C TYR A 75 10.91 14.16 2.95
N VAL A 76 10.89 14.05 4.28
CA VAL A 76 11.90 14.68 5.15
C VAL A 76 13.26 14.01 4.97
N TYR A 77 13.30 12.71 4.75
CA TYR A 77 14.55 11.97 4.55
C TYR A 77 15.22 12.39 3.23
N ILE A 78 14.44 12.42 2.14
CA ILE A 78 14.92 12.86 0.83
C ILE A 78 15.34 14.33 0.85
N GLN A 79 14.54 15.20 1.47
CA GLN A 79 14.86 16.61 1.61
C GLN A 79 16.16 16.82 2.38
N LYS A 80 16.42 16.04 3.43
CA LYS A 80 17.66 16.14 4.22
C LYS A 80 18.88 15.58 3.48
N ALA A 81 18.72 14.49 2.76
CA ALA A 81 19.82 13.82 2.06
C ALA A 81 20.24 14.57 0.79
N PHE A 82 19.27 15.12 0.04
CA PHE A 82 19.50 15.67 -1.29
C PHE A 82 19.14 17.15 -1.42
N GLY A 83 18.51 17.75 -0.41
CA GLY A 83 18.14 19.17 -0.40
C GLY A 83 16.67 19.45 -0.76
N PRO A 84 16.24 20.73 -0.67
CA PRO A 84 14.83 21.13 -0.79
C PRO A 84 14.23 20.84 -2.16
N PHE A 85 14.99 20.98 -3.25
CA PHE A 85 14.51 20.72 -4.60
C PHE A 85 14.07 19.25 -4.78
N TRP A 86 14.92 18.31 -4.37
CA TRP A 86 14.61 16.88 -4.48
C TRP A 86 13.50 16.44 -3.53
N GLY A 87 13.41 17.05 -2.34
CA GLY A 87 12.24 16.90 -1.47
C GLY A 87 10.95 17.31 -2.20
N PHE A 88 10.92 18.50 -2.81
CA PHE A 88 9.75 18.99 -3.55
C PHE A 88 9.34 18.07 -4.70
N ILE A 89 10.28 17.62 -5.53
CA ILE A 89 10.01 16.66 -6.62
C ILE A 89 9.49 15.33 -6.06
N PHE A 90 10.07 14.83 -4.98
CA PHE A 90 9.58 13.61 -4.32
C PHE A 90 8.15 13.79 -3.79
N GLY A 91 7.81 14.95 -3.23
CA GLY A 91 6.45 15.27 -2.81
C GLY A 91 5.44 15.19 -3.96
N TRP A 92 5.80 15.73 -5.14
CA TRP A 92 4.98 15.61 -6.34
C TRP A 92 4.88 14.18 -6.87
N ALA A 93 5.99 13.44 -6.90
CA ALA A 93 5.99 12.03 -7.27
C ALA A 93 5.11 11.21 -6.32
N GLN A 94 5.12 11.55 -5.02
CA GLN A 94 4.29 10.90 -4.03
C GLN A 94 2.80 11.13 -4.30
N LEU A 95 2.41 12.36 -4.64
CA LEU A 95 1.02 12.72 -4.94
C LEU A 95 0.52 12.12 -6.25
N PHE A 96 1.31 12.20 -7.34
CA PHE A 96 0.85 11.80 -8.67
C PHE A 96 1.06 10.33 -9.00
N ILE A 97 2.06 9.69 -8.40
CA ILE A 97 2.53 8.36 -8.82
C ILE A 97 2.48 7.38 -7.66
N ILE A 98 3.22 7.62 -6.58
CA ILE A 98 3.46 6.58 -5.54
C ILE A 98 2.16 6.23 -4.81
N ARG A 99 1.31 7.21 -4.48
CA ARG A 99 0.07 6.96 -3.74
C ARG A 99 -1.10 6.54 -4.63
N THR A 100 -1.11 6.97 -5.88
CA THR A 100 -2.19 6.71 -6.85
C THR A 100 -2.03 5.37 -7.56
N SER A 101 -0.79 4.95 -7.86
CA SER A 101 -0.52 3.74 -8.65
C SER A 101 -1.05 2.46 -7.99
N PRO A 102 -0.90 2.22 -6.68
CA PRO A 102 -1.45 1.01 -6.04
C PRO A 102 -2.98 0.96 -6.11
N ALA A 103 -3.66 2.11 -5.95
CA ALA A 103 -5.11 2.19 -6.06
C ALA A 103 -5.58 1.86 -7.49
N ALA A 104 -4.88 2.40 -8.50
CA ALA A 104 -5.14 2.08 -9.90
C ALA A 104 -4.93 0.59 -10.19
N GLY A 105 -3.79 0.02 -9.77
CA GLY A 105 -3.48 -1.39 -9.96
C GLY A 105 -4.53 -2.32 -9.33
N LEU A 106 -4.93 -2.03 -8.08
CA LEU A 106 -5.97 -2.80 -7.40
C LEU A 106 -7.33 -2.70 -8.10
N SER A 107 -7.74 -1.52 -8.56
CA SER A 107 -9.00 -1.36 -9.29
C SER A 107 -9.04 -2.16 -10.59
N LEU A 108 -7.92 -2.22 -11.32
CA LEU A 108 -7.78 -3.02 -12.54
C LEU A 108 -7.80 -4.52 -12.23
N ILE A 109 -7.13 -4.95 -11.17
CA ILE A 109 -7.18 -6.34 -10.70
C ILE A 109 -8.63 -6.73 -10.36
N THR A 110 -9.37 -5.88 -9.65
CA THR A 110 -10.78 -6.12 -9.34
C THR A 110 -11.63 -6.20 -10.61
N ALA A 111 -11.45 -5.28 -11.57
CA ALA A 111 -12.15 -5.32 -12.85
C ALA A 111 -11.83 -6.61 -13.64
N ASN A 112 -10.59 -7.10 -13.60
CA ASN A 112 -10.21 -8.37 -14.21
C ASN A 112 -10.87 -9.57 -13.53
N TYR A 113 -10.97 -9.58 -12.20
CA TYR A 113 -11.70 -10.64 -11.48
C TYR A 113 -13.20 -10.63 -11.81
N ILE A 114 -13.83 -9.46 -11.94
CA ILE A 114 -15.23 -9.36 -12.39
C ILE A 114 -15.37 -9.88 -13.83
N GLY A 115 -14.39 -9.56 -14.69
CA GLY A 115 -14.32 -10.01 -16.07
C GLY A 115 -14.25 -11.53 -16.26
N PHE A 116 -13.93 -12.29 -15.20
CA PHE A 116 -13.99 -13.75 -15.21
C PHE A 116 -15.44 -14.27 -15.16
N PHE A 117 -16.34 -13.57 -14.46
CA PHE A 117 -17.75 -13.94 -14.33
C PHE A 117 -18.61 -13.35 -15.46
N PHE A 118 -18.26 -12.14 -15.91
CA PHE A 118 -18.96 -11.44 -16.97
C PHE A 118 -17.95 -11.13 -18.08
N PRO A 119 -18.10 -11.67 -19.30
CA PRO A 119 -17.20 -11.37 -20.39
C PRO A 119 -17.16 -9.86 -20.67
N MET A 120 -16.00 -9.26 -20.46
CA MET A 120 -15.77 -7.82 -20.65
C MET A 120 -14.57 -7.63 -21.57
N ASP A 121 -14.71 -6.74 -22.55
CA ASP A 121 -13.59 -6.26 -23.34
C ASP A 121 -12.69 -5.32 -22.51
N GLN A 122 -11.51 -5.00 -23.04
CA GLN A 122 -10.53 -4.17 -22.32
C GLN A 122 -11.07 -2.78 -22.00
N SER A 123 -11.88 -2.18 -22.88
CA SER A 123 -12.46 -0.86 -22.67
C SER A 123 -13.44 -0.86 -21.51
N THR A 124 -14.32 -1.87 -21.45
CA THR A 124 -15.26 -2.04 -20.34
C THR A 124 -14.53 -2.25 -19.02
N LYS A 125 -13.45 -3.04 -18.99
CA LYS A 125 -12.62 -3.21 -17.78
C LYS A 125 -12.03 -1.91 -17.28
N MET A 126 -11.55 -1.04 -18.17
CA MET A 126 -11.05 0.28 -17.79
C MET A 126 -12.16 1.15 -17.19
N ILE A 127 -13.35 1.16 -17.81
CA ILE A 127 -14.52 1.90 -17.30
C ILE A 127 -14.91 1.40 -15.90
N VAL A 128 -14.98 0.08 -15.71
CA VAL A 128 -15.28 -0.54 -14.41
C VAL A 128 -14.23 -0.17 -13.37
N ALA A 129 -12.94 -0.26 -13.71
CA ALA A 129 -11.84 0.12 -12.81
C ALA A 129 -11.92 1.61 -12.41
N SER A 130 -12.15 2.51 -13.36
CA SER A 130 -12.37 3.93 -13.06
C SER A 130 -13.59 4.16 -12.18
N GLY A 131 -14.69 3.45 -12.43
CA GLY A 131 -15.90 3.48 -11.59
C GLY A 131 -15.61 3.05 -10.15
N ILE A 132 -14.83 1.98 -9.96
CA ILE A 132 -14.38 1.52 -8.64
C ILE A 132 -13.60 2.64 -7.93
N ILE A 133 -12.62 3.26 -8.59
CA ILE A 133 -11.86 4.36 -7.99
C ILE A 133 -12.77 5.53 -7.58
N ILE A 134 -13.73 5.92 -8.43
CA ILE A 134 -14.65 7.02 -8.14
C ILE A 134 -15.55 6.67 -6.95
N ILE A 135 -16.09 5.46 -6.90
CA ILE A 135 -16.96 5.00 -5.79
C ILE A 135 -16.17 5.01 -4.48
N PHE A 136 -14.99 4.38 -4.44
CA PHE A 136 -14.17 4.36 -3.22
C PHE A 136 -13.65 5.76 -2.86
N GLY A 137 -13.32 6.59 -3.84
CA GLY A 137 -12.95 7.99 -3.64
C GLY A 137 -14.09 8.78 -3.00
N PHE A 138 -15.32 8.59 -3.48
CA PHE A 138 -16.52 9.23 -2.93
C PHE A 138 -16.85 8.75 -1.51
N ILE A 139 -16.74 7.44 -1.25
CA ILE A 139 -16.90 6.88 0.10
C ILE A 139 -15.87 7.48 1.06
N ASN A 140 -14.60 7.54 0.65
CA ASN A 140 -13.53 8.13 1.46
C ASN A 140 -13.76 9.64 1.68
N TYR A 141 -14.28 10.35 0.69
CA TYR A 141 -14.64 11.77 0.80
C TYR A 141 -15.77 12.02 1.80
N LEU A 142 -16.81 11.18 1.79
CA LEU A 142 -17.98 11.32 2.67
C LEU A 142 -17.74 10.87 4.12
N GLY A 143 -16.65 10.15 4.43
CA GLY A 143 -16.57 9.38 5.67
C GLY A 143 -15.17 9.22 6.27
N VAL A 144 -14.40 10.29 6.43
CA VAL A 144 -13.07 10.23 7.07
C VAL A 144 -13.17 9.81 8.56
N GLU A 145 -14.28 10.08 9.24
CA GLU A 145 -14.51 9.61 10.63
C GLU A 145 -14.83 8.10 10.74
N ARG A 146 -15.39 7.46 9.69
CA ARG A 146 -15.76 6.03 9.69
C ARG A 146 -14.64 5.10 9.17
N ALA A 147 -13.70 5.63 8.39
CA ALA A 147 -12.55 4.87 7.87
C ALA A 147 -11.60 4.36 8.98
N SER A 148 -11.47 5.10 10.09
CA SER A 148 -10.72 4.64 11.28
C SER A 148 -11.33 3.40 11.92
N LEU A 149 -12.66 3.29 11.91
CA LEU A 149 -13.40 2.16 12.48
C LEU A 149 -13.33 0.92 11.57
N TYR A 150 -13.33 1.14 10.25
CA TYR A 150 -13.16 0.06 9.26
C TYR A 150 -11.78 -0.59 9.34
N ASN A 151 -10.71 0.20 9.53
CA ASN A 151 -9.36 -0.35 9.74
C ASN A 151 -9.28 -1.21 11.00
N LYS A 152 -9.96 -0.82 12.09
CA LYS A 152 -10.03 -1.63 13.32
C LYS A 152 -10.79 -2.95 13.10
N MET A 153 -11.92 -2.93 12.40
CA MET A 153 -12.71 -4.15 12.11
C MET A 153 -12.01 -5.09 11.13
N SER A 154 -11.42 -4.58 10.05
CA SER A 154 -10.70 -5.41 9.07
C SER A 154 -9.48 -6.10 9.67
N SER A 155 -8.84 -5.50 10.68
CA SER A 155 -7.72 -6.08 11.40
C SER A 155 -8.15 -7.31 12.21
N SER A 156 -9.30 -7.21 12.89
CA SER A 156 -9.86 -8.31 13.71
C SER A 156 -10.32 -9.50 12.87
N ILE A 157 -10.90 -9.27 11.69
CA ILE A 157 -11.39 -10.33 10.80
C ILE A 157 -10.25 -11.09 10.12
N LYS A 158 -9.08 -10.47 9.92
CA LYS A 158 -7.92 -11.13 9.29
C LYS A 158 -7.13 -12.05 10.24
N ILE A 159 -7.34 -11.93 11.54
CA ILE A 159 -6.61 -12.69 12.59
C ILE A 159 -7.48 -13.84 13.15
N GLY A 160 -8.80 -13.81 12.90
CA GLY A 160 -9.75 -14.86 13.29
C GLY A 160 -9.86 -16.00 12.29
#